data_AF-A0AA91TLI9-F1
#
_entry.id   AF-A0AA91TLI9-F1
#
_cell.length_a   1.000
_cell.length_b   1.000
_cell.length_c   1.000
_cell.angle_alpha   90.00
_cell.angle_beta   90.00
_cell.angle_gamma   90.00
#
_symmetry.space_group_name_H-M   'P 1'
#
loop_
_entity.id
_entity.type
_entity.pdbx_description
1 polymer ?
#
loop_
_entity_poly.entity_id
_entity_poly.type
_entity_poly.pdbx_seq_one_letter_code
_entity_poly.pdbx_strand_id
1 'polypeptide(L)'
;MKEKNIIFTARIMSMIFTPFYLPIVGLIALFIFSYMSLLPMMYKLVMLAMVYLLTVVAPSLLIHLYRLCQGWTSHELGRKERRLVPYIISIVCYFACFFWMEYRNTPRVISIIVVVALTIQMVCALINIWWKISTHTAAIGGVAGGLVSYSIAFSFNPLWWLCFVLILAGAVGTARMILRQHSLSQVVTGFLVGAACAILVI
;
A
#
# COMPACT_ATOMS: atom_id res chain seq x y z
N MET A 1 13.68 21.80 18.53
CA MET A 1 13.83 20.35 18.25
C MET A 1 15.03 20.14 17.35
N LYS A 2 16.04 19.35 17.77
CA LYS A 2 17.26 19.11 16.99
C LYS A 2 16.91 18.42 15.67
N GLU A 3 17.44 18.88 14.54
CA GLU A 3 17.15 18.37 13.18
C GLU A 3 17.27 16.84 13.07
N LYS A 4 18.20 16.22 13.82
CA LYS A 4 18.34 14.76 13.94
C LYS A 4 17.05 14.07 14.41
N ASN A 5 16.31 14.65 15.35
CA ASN A 5 15.07 14.07 15.85
C ASN A 5 13.98 14.11 14.78
N ILE A 6 13.92 15.18 13.99
CA ILE A 6 12.94 15.33 12.90
C ILE A 6 13.21 14.29 11.80
N ILE A 7 14.47 14.09 11.42
CA ILE A 7 14.87 13.09 10.42
C ILE A 7 14.60 11.66 10.93
N PHE A 8 14.85 11.40 12.21
CA PHE A 8 14.58 10.10 12.83
C PHE A 8 13.08 9.78 12.85
N THR A 9 12.25 10.73 13.29
CA THR A 9 10.79 10.59 13.29
C THR A 9 10.25 10.39 11.86
N ALA A 10 10.76 11.14 10.88
CA ALA A 10 10.36 10.96 9.48
C ALA A 10 10.71 9.57 8.94
N ARG A 11 11.86 9.00 9.37
CA ARG A 11 12.27 7.65 8.98
C ARG A 11 11.40 6.57 9.63
N ILE A 12 11.03 6.73 10.91
CA ILE A 12 10.10 5.83 11.60
C ILE A 12 8.72 5.86 10.94
N MET A 13 8.17 7.06 10.70
CA MET A 13 6.88 7.20 10.02
C MET A 13 6.90 6.53 8.65
N SER A 14 7.98 6.72 7.88
CA SER A 14 8.13 6.04 6.59
C SER A 14 8.31 4.53 6.68
N MET A 15 8.85 3.99 7.78
CA MET A 15 9.00 2.55 7.99
C MET A 15 7.70 1.90 8.49
N ILE A 16 6.86 2.63 9.22
CA ILE A 16 5.56 2.12 9.67
C ILE A 16 4.58 2.10 8.50
N PHE A 17 4.50 3.19 7.74
CA PHE A 17 3.57 3.33 6.61
C PHE A 17 4.17 2.83 5.29
N THR A 18 4.72 1.60 5.28
CA THR A 18 5.16 1.03 4.00
C THR A 18 3.94 0.65 3.15
N PRO A 19 4.00 0.85 1.82
CA PRO A 19 2.89 0.59 0.90
C PRO A 19 2.44 -0.87 0.92
N PHE A 20 3.31 -1.79 1.34
CA PHE A 20 3.01 -3.22 1.47
C PHE A 20 1.94 -3.52 2.53
N TYR A 21 1.76 -2.65 3.53
CA TYR A 21 0.74 -2.83 4.56
C TYR A 21 -0.67 -2.43 4.12
N LEU A 22 -0.84 -1.77 2.96
CA LEU A 22 -2.13 -1.28 2.50
C LEU A 22 -3.21 -2.38 2.42
N PRO A 23 -2.96 -3.56 1.82
CA PRO A 23 -3.97 -4.60 1.74
C PRO A 23 -4.42 -5.08 3.12
N ILE A 24 -3.51 -5.15 4.08
CA ILE A 24 -3.79 -5.60 5.44
C ILE A 24 -4.63 -4.57 6.18
N VAL A 25 -4.25 -3.30 6.10
CA VAL A 25 -5.03 -2.22 6.73
C VAL A 25 -6.44 -2.17 6.15
N GLY A 26 -6.58 -2.32 4.83
CA GLY A 26 -7.89 -2.41 4.18
C GLY A 26 -8.72 -3.61 4.64
N LEU A 27 -8.07 -4.77 4.78
CA LEU A 27 -8.73 -6.02 5.20
C LEU A 27 -9.14 -6.01 6.68
N ILE A 28 -8.30 -5.44 7.55
CA ILE A 28 -8.65 -5.18 8.95
C ILE A 28 -9.85 -4.24 9.03
N ALA A 29 -9.84 -3.14 8.27
CA ALA A 29 -10.96 -2.21 8.22
C ALA A 29 -12.25 -2.90 7.76
N LEU A 30 -12.19 -3.73 6.70
CA LEU A 30 -13.35 -4.53 6.27
C LEU A 30 -13.85 -5.48 7.37
N PHE A 31 -12.97 -6.17 8.08
CA PHE A 31 -13.37 -7.12 9.11
C PHE A 31 -13.96 -6.48 10.37
N ILE A 32 -13.66 -5.21 10.62
CA ILE A 32 -14.23 -4.44 11.74
C ILE A 32 -15.54 -3.77 11.33
N PHE A 33 -15.57 -3.10 10.18
CA PHE A 33 -16.69 -2.21 9.80
C PHE A 33 -17.74 -2.86 8.90
N SER A 34 -17.42 -3.98 8.22
CA SER A 34 -18.33 -4.61 7.28
C SER A 34 -19.08 -5.81 7.89
N TYR A 35 -20.10 -6.29 7.18
CA TYR A 35 -20.85 -7.52 7.50
C TYR A 35 -19.95 -8.77 7.62
N MET A 36 -18.74 -8.71 7.05
CA MET A 36 -17.66 -9.68 7.22
C MET A 36 -17.18 -9.82 8.68
N SER A 37 -17.59 -8.91 9.58
CA SER A 37 -17.42 -9.06 11.02
C SER A 37 -18.09 -10.33 11.58
N LEU A 38 -19.13 -10.83 10.92
CA LEU A 38 -19.87 -12.03 11.35
C LEU A 38 -19.15 -13.35 10.97
N LEU A 39 -18.08 -13.29 10.18
CA LEU A 39 -17.32 -14.48 9.78
C LEU A 39 -16.58 -15.12 10.97
N PRO A 40 -16.37 -16.46 10.94
CA PRO A 40 -15.61 -17.16 11.97
C PRO A 40 -14.21 -16.55 12.15
N MET A 41 -13.79 -16.37 13.41
CA MET A 41 -12.50 -15.74 13.73
C MET A 41 -11.32 -16.47 13.06
N MET A 42 -11.38 -17.80 12.98
CA MET A 42 -10.36 -18.61 12.30
C MET A 42 -10.23 -18.27 10.81
N TYR A 43 -11.35 -18.00 10.12
CA TYR A 43 -11.33 -17.64 8.71
C TYR A 43 -10.67 -16.27 8.49
N LYS A 44 -11.00 -15.29 9.35
CA LYS A 44 -10.38 -13.95 9.32
C LYS A 44 -8.86 -14.03 9.54
N LEU A 45 -8.44 -14.81 10.53
CA LEU A 45 -7.02 -15.01 10.85
C LEU A 45 -6.26 -15.67 9.71
N VAL A 46 -6.81 -16.72 9.09
CA VAL A 46 -6.18 -17.38 7.94
C VAL A 46 -6.05 -16.43 6.75
N MET A 47 -7.08 -15.64 6.45
CA MET A 47 -7.04 -14.66 5.36
C MET A 47 -6.04 -13.54 5.62
N LEU A 48 -6.03 -12.96 6.84
CA LEU A 48 -5.05 -11.96 7.25
C LEU A 48 -3.62 -12.50 7.17
N ALA A 49 -3.38 -13.71 7.70
CA ALA A 49 -2.07 -14.33 7.70
C ALA A 49 -1.58 -14.58 6.27
N MET A 50 -2.45 -15.08 5.39
CA MET A 50 -2.09 -15.36 4.00
C MET A 50 -1.81 -14.09 3.20
N VAL A 51 -2.67 -13.08 3.32
CA VAL A 51 -2.45 -11.78 2.69
C VAL A 51 -1.16 -11.16 3.21
N TYR A 52 -0.89 -11.19 4.53
CA TYR A 52 0.37 -10.70 5.09
C TYR A 52 1.59 -11.44 4.55
N LEU A 53 1.52 -12.77 4.49
CA LEU A 53 2.62 -13.60 4.01
C LEU A 53 2.93 -13.30 2.54
N LEU A 54 1.93 -13.16 1.69
CA LEU A 54 2.15 -12.93 0.25
C LEU A 54 2.36 -11.47 -0.14
N THR A 55 1.82 -10.50 0.62
CA THR A 55 1.92 -9.08 0.25
C THR A 55 3.04 -8.33 0.97
N VAL A 56 3.49 -8.82 2.13
CA VAL A 56 4.57 -8.20 2.92
C VAL A 56 5.78 -9.12 3.02
N VAL A 57 5.61 -10.35 3.49
CA VAL A 57 6.74 -11.24 3.79
C VAL A 57 7.41 -11.74 2.50
N ALA A 58 6.65 -12.26 1.54
CA ALA A 58 7.22 -12.79 0.30
C ALA A 58 7.95 -11.73 -0.53
N PRO A 59 7.39 -10.53 -0.78
CA PRO A 59 8.09 -9.48 -1.53
C PRO A 59 9.34 -9.00 -0.78
N SER A 60 9.25 -8.79 0.53
CA SER A 60 10.41 -8.33 1.32
C SER A 60 11.54 -9.36 1.35
N LEU A 61 11.22 -10.64 1.52
CA LEU A 61 12.18 -11.75 1.48
C LEU A 61 12.81 -11.88 0.10
N LEU A 62 12.01 -11.87 -0.97
CA LEU A 62 12.52 -11.95 -2.35
C LEU A 62 13.41 -10.76 -2.72
N ILE A 63 13.03 -9.54 -2.30
CA ILE A 63 13.87 -8.35 -2.49
C ILE A 63 15.18 -8.47 -1.70
N HIS A 64 15.15 -9.05 -0.50
CA HIS A 64 16.34 -9.26 0.32
C HIS A 64 17.28 -10.32 -0.28
N LEU A 65 16.73 -11.46 -0.70
CA LEU A 65 17.49 -12.52 -1.38
C LEU A 65 18.10 -12.03 -2.69
N TYR A 66 17.33 -11.31 -3.50
CA TYR A 66 17.83 -10.73 -4.75
C TYR A 66 18.99 -9.75 -4.50
N ARG A 67 18.92 -8.98 -3.41
CA ARG A 67 19.99 -8.07 -2.99
C ARG A 67 21.25 -8.83 -2.58
N LEU A 68 21.10 -9.92 -1.84
CA LEU A 68 22.21 -10.76 -1.41
C LEU A 68 22.94 -11.38 -2.61
N CYS A 69 22.20 -11.88 -3.60
CA CYS A 69 22.78 -12.45 -4.82
C CYS A 69 23.54 -11.43 -5.68
N GLN A 70 23.12 -10.15 -5.70
CA GLN A 70 23.76 -9.11 -6.50
C GLN A 70 24.74 -8.19 -5.74
N GLY A 71 24.86 -8.33 -4.42
CA GLY A 71 25.79 -7.53 -3.60
C GLY A 71 25.45 -6.04 -3.49
N TRP A 72 24.19 -5.64 -3.69
CA TRP A 72 23.79 -4.23 -3.70
C TRP A 72 23.63 -3.64 -2.29
N THR A 73 24.13 -2.43 -2.05
CA THR A 73 23.88 -1.69 -0.80
C THR A 73 22.52 -0.96 -0.84
N SER A 74 21.87 -0.80 0.33
CA SER A 74 20.52 -0.20 0.46
C SER A 74 20.40 1.23 -0.10
N HIS A 75 21.53 1.94 -0.23
CA HIS A 75 21.59 3.31 -0.73
C HIS A 75 21.58 3.39 -2.28
N GLU A 76 21.94 2.31 -2.98
CA GLU A 76 22.03 2.27 -4.45
C GLU A 76 20.70 1.93 -5.16
N LEU A 77 19.67 1.53 -4.40
CA LEU A 77 18.28 1.37 -4.88
C LEU A 77 17.67 2.70 -5.38
N GLY A 78 18.39 3.81 -5.24
CA GLY A 78 18.03 5.10 -5.80
C GLY A 78 18.08 5.19 -7.33
N ARG A 79 18.78 4.30 -8.04
CA ARG A 79 18.82 4.34 -9.52
C ARG A 79 17.54 3.79 -10.16
N LYS A 80 17.03 4.45 -11.21
CA LYS A 80 15.74 4.15 -11.87
C LYS A 80 15.60 2.66 -12.23
N GLU A 81 16.63 2.06 -12.82
CA GLU A 81 16.66 0.65 -13.23
C GLU A 81 16.49 -0.33 -12.05
N ARG A 82 17.11 -0.02 -10.89
CA ARG A 82 17.06 -0.88 -9.70
C ARG A 82 15.77 -0.77 -8.90
N ARG A 83 14.93 0.24 -9.19
CA ARG A 83 13.62 0.42 -8.55
C ARG A 83 12.54 -0.46 -9.16
N LEU A 84 12.67 -0.83 -10.43
CA LEU A 84 11.71 -1.67 -11.15
C LEU A 84 11.66 -3.11 -10.59
N VAL A 85 12.80 -3.64 -10.15
CA VAL A 85 12.90 -5.00 -9.60
C VAL A 85 11.96 -5.21 -8.40
N PRO A 86 11.98 -4.37 -7.35
CA PRO A 86 10.98 -4.44 -6.28
C PRO A 86 9.52 -4.40 -6.76
N TYR A 87 9.19 -3.57 -7.75
CA TYR A 87 7.81 -3.51 -8.28
C TYR A 87 7.40 -4.82 -8.94
N ILE A 88 8.23 -5.38 -9.82
CA ILE A 88 7.93 -6.62 -10.55
C ILE A 88 7.74 -7.77 -9.56
N ILE A 89 8.66 -7.94 -8.60
CA ILE A 89 8.55 -8.96 -7.56
C ILE A 89 7.22 -8.83 -6.81
N SER A 90 6.87 -7.60 -6.40
CA SER A 90 5.64 -7.34 -5.66
C SER A 90 4.39 -7.64 -6.49
N ILE A 91 4.37 -7.24 -7.77
CA ILE A 91 3.27 -7.51 -8.70
C ILE A 91 3.04 -9.01 -8.85
N VAL A 92 4.11 -9.80 -9.03
CA VAL A 92 4.02 -11.26 -9.14
C VAL A 92 3.46 -11.88 -7.86
N CYS A 93 3.93 -11.45 -6.68
CA CYS A 93 3.40 -11.93 -5.40
C CYS A 93 1.91 -11.58 -5.20
N TYR A 94 1.48 -10.39 -5.63
CA TYR A 94 0.08 -9.97 -5.53
C TYR A 94 -0.82 -10.75 -6.49
N PHE A 95 -0.35 -11.03 -7.70
CA PHE A 95 -1.05 -11.94 -8.62
C PHE A 95 -1.19 -13.34 -8.01
N ALA A 96 -0.13 -13.89 -7.43
CA ALA A 96 -0.18 -15.19 -6.75
C ALA A 96 -1.21 -15.19 -5.60
N CYS A 97 -1.28 -14.11 -4.83
CA CYS A 97 -2.29 -13.94 -3.78
C CYS A 97 -3.71 -13.93 -4.36
N PHE A 98 -3.93 -13.18 -5.43
CA PHE A 98 -5.23 -13.11 -6.10
C PHE A 98 -5.67 -14.47 -6.65
N PHE A 99 -4.80 -15.18 -7.37
CA PHE A 99 -5.08 -16.53 -7.88
C PHE A 99 -5.40 -17.53 -6.78
N TRP A 100 -4.69 -17.46 -5.64
CA TRP A 100 -4.98 -18.32 -4.50
C TRP A 100 -6.36 -18.02 -3.90
N MET A 101 -6.74 -16.75 -3.81
CA MET A 101 -8.06 -16.35 -3.30
C MET A 101 -9.20 -16.81 -4.22
N GLU A 102 -8.99 -16.75 -5.53
CA GLU A 102 -9.96 -17.23 -6.54
C GLU A 102 -10.10 -18.75 -6.48
N TYR A 103 -8.97 -19.49 -6.37
CA TYR A 103 -8.97 -20.94 -6.20
C TYR A 103 -9.74 -21.38 -4.94
N ARG A 104 -9.70 -20.59 -3.87
CA ARG A 104 -10.42 -20.85 -2.61
C ARG A 104 -11.84 -20.28 -2.58
N ASN A 105 -12.33 -19.71 -3.69
CA ASN A 105 -13.66 -19.07 -3.80
C ASN A 105 -13.93 -18.07 -2.66
N THR A 106 -12.92 -17.24 -2.35
CA THR A 106 -13.02 -16.23 -1.29
C THR A 106 -14.05 -15.15 -1.67
N PRO A 107 -14.81 -14.57 -0.71
CA PRO A 107 -15.74 -13.48 -1.01
C PRO A 107 -15.08 -12.34 -1.78
N ARG A 108 -15.76 -11.90 -2.85
CA ARG A 108 -15.24 -10.89 -3.79
C ARG A 108 -14.83 -9.58 -3.12
N VAL A 109 -15.48 -9.20 -2.01
CA VAL A 109 -15.16 -7.99 -1.25
C VAL A 109 -13.76 -8.04 -0.63
N ILE A 110 -13.24 -9.23 -0.32
CA ILE A 110 -11.87 -9.39 0.20
C ILE A 110 -10.86 -9.34 -0.95
N SER A 111 -11.16 -10.01 -2.07
CA SER A 111 -10.26 -10.04 -3.22
C SER A 111 -10.15 -8.68 -3.92
N ILE A 112 -11.21 -7.87 -3.93
CA ILE A 112 -11.20 -6.54 -4.56
C ILE A 112 -10.17 -5.60 -3.92
N ILE A 113 -9.91 -5.70 -2.61
CA ILE A 113 -8.86 -4.92 -1.94
C ILE A 113 -7.47 -5.29 -2.47
N VAL A 114 -7.22 -6.58 -2.68
CA VAL A 114 -5.95 -7.06 -3.24
C VAL A 114 -5.80 -6.59 -4.69
N VAL A 115 -6.89 -6.59 -5.45
CA VAL A 115 -6.92 -6.07 -6.83
C VAL A 115 -6.67 -4.56 -6.87
N VAL A 116 -7.28 -3.77 -5.97
CA VAL A 116 -7.00 -2.33 -5.84
C VAL A 116 -5.52 -2.10 -5.56
N ALA A 117 -4.95 -2.83 -4.60
CA ALA A 117 -3.54 -2.66 -4.26
C ALA A 117 -2.61 -3.08 -5.43
N LEU A 118 -2.97 -4.14 -6.15
CA LEU A 118 -2.28 -4.58 -7.38
C LEU A 118 -2.34 -3.51 -8.47
N THR A 119 -3.52 -2.93 -8.74
CA THR A 119 -3.71 -1.90 -9.77
C THR A 119 -2.93 -0.63 -9.42
N ILE A 120 -2.97 -0.18 -8.16
CA ILE A 120 -2.15 0.94 -7.68
C ILE A 120 -0.66 0.64 -7.92
N GLN A 121 -0.19 -0.57 -7.60
CA GLN A 121 1.20 -0.96 -7.79
C GLN A 121 1.60 -0.97 -9.28
N MET A 122 0.73 -1.46 -10.16
CA MET A 122 0.96 -1.46 -11.62
C MET A 122 1.02 -0.03 -12.18
N VAL A 123 0.08 0.83 -11.81
CA VAL A 123 0.06 2.23 -12.27
C VAL A 123 1.26 2.99 -11.72
N CYS A 124 1.62 2.79 -10.45
CA CYS A 124 2.82 3.38 -9.87
C CYS A 124 4.09 2.90 -10.56
N ALA A 125 4.19 1.60 -10.90
CA ALA A 125 5.34 1.05 -11.62
C ALA A 125 5.48 1.69 -13.01
N LEU A 126 4.36 1.84 -13.74
CA LEU A 126 4.32 2.44 -15.07
C LEU A 126 4.76 3.91 -15.03
N ILE A 127 4.18 4.71 -14.14
CA ILE A 127 4.56 6.12 -13.99
C ILE A 127 6.04 6.23 -13.60
N ASN A 128 6.52 5.34 -12.71
CA ASN A 128 7.89 5.37 -12.21
C ASN A 128 8.96 5.08 -13.29
N ILE A 129 8.60 4.57 -14.47
CA ILE A 129 9.50 4.45 -15.63
C ILE A 129 9.96 5.84 -16.08
N TRP A 130 9.00 6.77 -16.24
CA TRP A 130 9.28 8.12 -16.76
C TRP A 130 9.55 9.12 -15.64
N TRP A 131 8.76 9.06 -14.57
CA TRP A 131 8.78 10.05 -13.50
C TRP A 131 8.65 9.42 -12.11
N LYS A 132 9.59 9.74 -11.21
CA LYS A 132 9.61 9.20 -9.84
C LYS A 132 8.31 9.59 -9.12
N ILE A 133 7.50 8.62 -8.69
CA ILE A 133 6.28 8.85 -7.91
C ILE A 133 6.43 8.29 -6.49
N SER A 134 5.71 8.86 -5.52
CA SER A 134 5.71 8.39 -4.14
C SER A 134 4.66 7.28 -3.94
N THR A 135 5.12 6.05 -3.78
CA THR A 135 4.25 4.89 -3.47
C THR A 135 3.59 4.97 -2.11
N HIS A 136 4.21 5.66 -1.16
CA HIS A 136 3.67 5.77 0.19
C HIS A 136 2.44 6.67 0.22
N THR A 137 2.46 7.73 -0.58
CA THR A 137 1.32 8.63 -0.71
C THR A 137 0.24 8.03 -1.61
N ALA A 138 0.62 7.27 -2.64
CA ALA A 138 -0.32 6.46 -3.41
C ALA A 138 -1.02 5.40 -2.58
N ALA A 139 -0.32 4.76 -1.65
CA ALA A 139 -0.92 3.83 -0.73
C ALA A 139 -2.01 4.50 0.14
N ILE A 140 -1.68 5.62 0.79
CA ILE A 140 -2.66 6.33 1.62
C ILE A 140 -3.81 6.88 0.78
N GLY A 141 -3.53 7.35 -0.44
CA GLY A 141 -4.56 7.72 -1.42
C GLY A 141 -5.50 6.58 -1.75
N GLY A 142 -4.98 5.36 -1.94
CA GLY A 142 -5.79 4.16 -2.15
C GLY A 142 -6.71 3.83 -0.98
N VAL A 143 -6.23 3.98 0.25
CA VAL A 143 -7.07 3.83 1.45
C VAL A 143 -8.16 4.89 1.50
N ALA A 144 -7.84 6.15 1.20
CA ALA A 144 -8.81 7.23 1.16
C ALA A 144 -9.89 7.00 0.08
N GLY A 145 -9.48 6.63 -1.14
CA GLY A 145 -10.40 6.32 -2.24
C GLY A 145 -11.28 5.11 -1.94
N GLY A 146 -10.72 4.05 -1.36
CA GLY A 146 -11.49 2.87 -0.98
C GLY A 146 -12.50 3.16 0.14
N LEU A 147 -12.13 3.99 1.12
CA LEU A 147 -13.06 4.44 2.16
C LEU A 147 -14.25 5.21 1.56
N VAL A 148 -14.00 6.06 0.56
CA VAL A 148 -15.06 6.79 -0.17
C VAL A 148 -15.96 5.82 -0.94
N SER A 149 -15.40 4.90 -1.73
CA SER A 149 -16.19 3.92 -2.49
C SER A 149 -17.03 3.03 -1.57
N TYR A 150 -16.45 2.51 -0.49
CA TYR A 150 -17.19 1.69 0.46
C TYR A 150 -18.25 2.48 1.22
N SER A 151 -18.01 3.76 1.51
CA SER A 151 -19.03 4.63 2.11
C SER A 151 -20.25 4.76 1.22
N ILE A 152 -20.05 4.95 -0.08
CA ILE A 152 -21.14 5.02 -1.06
C ILE A 152 -21.84 3.66 -1.14
N ALA A 153 -21.09 2.56 -1.22
CA ALA A 153 -21.64 1.21 -1.38
C ALA A 153 -22.44 0.74 -0.15
N PHE A 154 -21.99 1.05 1.07
CA PHE A 154 -22.59 0.59 2.32
C PHE A 154 -23.36 1.69 3.08
N SER A 155 -23.46 2.90 2.53
CA SER A 155 -24.18 4.06 3.11
C SER A 155 -23.80 4.38 4.56
N PHE A 156 -22.52 4.22 4.94
CA PHE A 156 -22.01 4.66 6.25
C PHE A 156 -21.33 6.02 6.14
N ASN A 157 -21.31 6.79 7.23
CA ASN A 157 -20.65 8.09 7.29
C ASN A 157 -19.12 7.92 7.45
N PRO A 158 -18.29 8.25 6.43
CA PRO A 158 -16.85 8.04 6.47
C PRO A 158 -16.09 9.26 6.98
N LEU A 159 -16.76 10.38 7.26
CA LEU A 159 -16.12 11.69 7.43
C LEU A 159 -15.01 11.67 8.47
N TRP A 160 -15.26 11.04 9.63
CA TRP A 160 -14.29 10.97 10.71
C TRP A 160 -13.03 10.18 10.31
N TRP A 161 -13.22 9.03 9.66
CA TRP A 161 -12.14 8.21 9.12
C TRP A 161 -11.38 8.89 7.98
N LEU A 162 -12.09 9.62 7.11
CA LEU A 162 -11.51 10.33 5.99
C LEU A 162 -10.63 11.50 6.49
N CYS A 163 -11.10 12.26 7.48
CA CYS A 163 -10.30 13.29 8.14
C CYS A 163 -9.01 12.70 8.74
N PHE A 164 -9.11 11.54 9.41
CA PHE A 164 -7.96 10.86 9.97
C PHE A 164 -6.95 10.42 8.89
N VAL A 165 -7.43 9.82 7.80
CA VAL A 165 -6.59 9.39 6.67
C VAL A 165 -5.92 10.58 5.98
N LEU A 166 -6.61 11.72 5.84
CA LEU A 166 -6.02 12.94 5.25
C LEU A 166 -4.92 13.53 6.13
N ILE A 167 -5.09 13.56 7.45
CA ILE A 167 -4.05 14.00 8.39
C ILE A 167 -2.82 13.08 8.27
N LEU A 168 -3.03 11.77 8.23
CA LEU A 168 -1.95 10.80 8.01
C LEU A 168 -1.28 10.98 6.64
N ALA A 169 -2.04 11.25 5.59
CA ALA A 169 -1.51 11.53 4.25
C ALA A 169 -0.58 12.76 4.28
N GLY A 170 -1.00 13.83 4.95
CA GLY A 170 -0.19 15.03 5.14
C GLY A 170 1.09 14.75 5.92
N ALA A 171 1.01 13.98 7.01
CA ALA A 171 2.16 13.61 7.84
C ALA A 171 3.18 12.74 7.07
N VAL A 172 2.70 11.75 6.31
CA VAL A 172 3.58 10.87 5.51
C VAL A 172 4.17 11.62 4.32
N GLY A 173 3.37 12.46 3.64
CA GLY A 173 3.84 13.31 2.55
C GLY A 173 4.95 14.28 3.01
N THR A 174 4.75 14.95 4.14
CA THR A 174 5.76 15.85 4.73
C THR A 174 7.02 15.09 5.14
N ALA A 175 6.90 13.92 5.78
CA ALA A 175 8.06 13.07 6.09
C ALA A 175 8.87 12.70 4.84
N ARG A 176 8.22 12.42 3.70
CA ARG A 176 8.89 12.11 2.43
C ARG A 176 9.62 13.30 1.83
N MET A 177 9.09 14.50 1.97
CA MET A 177 9.73 15.74 1.54
C MET A 177 10.94 16.09 2.43
N ILE A 178 10.80 15.95 3.76
CA ILE A 178 11.88 16.20 4.73
C ILE A 178 13.06 15.25 4.49
N LEU A 179 12.79 13.97 4.17
CA LEU A 179 13.83 12.99 3.80
C LEU A 179 14.45 13.24 2.40
N ARG A 180 14.06 14.33 1.71
CA ARG A 180 14.47 14.72 0.35
C ARG A 180 14.31 13.58 -0.67
N GLN A 181 13.32 12.71 -0.46
CA GLN A 181 13.07 11.57 -1.35
C GLN A 181 12.13 11.96 -2.50
N HIS A 182 11.20 12.87 -2.27
CA HIS A 182 10.16 13.25 -3.23
C HIS A 182 9.86 14.75 -3.20
N SER A 183 9.45 15.31 -4.34
CA SER A 183 8.91 16.67 -4.42
C SER A 183 7.41 16.69 -4.08
N LEU A 184 6.87 17.88 -3.81
CA LEU A 184 5.44 18.07 -3.54
C LEU A 184 4.56 17.51 -4.67
N SER A 185 4.93 17.76 -5.92
CA SER A 185 4.20 17.25 -7.09
C SER A 185 4.14 15.72 -7.09
N GLN A 186 5.22 15.03 -6.74
CA GLN A 186 5.26 13.57 -6.68
C GLN A 186 4.41 12.99 -5.54
N VAL A 187 4.32 13.72 -4.43
CA VAL A 187 3.48 13.38 -3.27
C VAL A 187 2.00 13.48 -3.64
N VAL A 188 1.59 14.63 -4.21
CA VAL A 188 0.21 14.92 -4.59
C VAL A 188 -0.26 14.00 -5.71
N THR A 189 0.53 13.85 -6.78
CA THR A 189 0.18 12.92 -7.87
C THR A 189 0.08 11.49 -7.36
N GLY A 190 0.98 11.05 -6.47
CA GLY A 190 0.87 9.74 -5.83
C GLY A 190 -0.48 9.55 -5.14
N PHE A 191 -0.87 10.48 -4.27
CA PHE A 191 -2.14 10.42 -3.55
C PHE A 191 -3.35 10.38 -4.50
N LEU A 192 -3.39 11.24 -5.50
CA LEU A 192 -4.50 11.30 -6.47
C LEU A 192 -4.61 10.02 -7.31
N VAL A 193 -3.47 9.47 -7.77
CA VAL A 193 -3.44 8.20 -8.51
C VAL A 193 -3.97 7.07 -7.64
N GLY A 194 -3.51 6.98 -6.39
CA GLY A 194 -4.00 5.98 -5.45
C GLY A 194 -5.51 6.04 -5.23
N ALA A 195 -6.02 7.26 -4.97
CA ALA A 195 -7.45 7.48 -4.75
C ALA A 195 -8.28 7.15 -6.01
N ALA A 196 -7.84 7.60 -7.18
CA ALA A 196 -8.53 7.33 -8.45
C ALA A 196 -8.56 5.83 -8.76
N CYS A 197 -7.45 5.12 -8.59
CA CYS A 197 -7.41 3.66 -8.78
C CYS A 197 -8.37 2.93 -7.85
N ALA A 198 -8.41 3.30 -6.56
CA ALA A 198 -9.33 2.68 -5.62
C ALA A 198 -10.80 2.96 -5.96
N ILE A 199 -11.11 4.19 -6.36
CA ILE A 199 -12.48 4.59 -6.74
C ILE A 199 -12.95 3.90 -8.01
N LEU A 200 -12.07 3.71 -9.00
CA LEU A 200 -12.43 3.08 -10.27
C LEU A 200 -12.59 1.56 -10.17
N VAL A 201 -11.93 0.93 -9.20
CA VAL A 201 -11.90 -0.53 -9.07
C VAL A 201 -12.95 -1.06 -8.08
N ILE A 202 -13.26 -0.30 -7.02
CA ILE A 202 -14.29 -0.64 -6.01
C ILE A 202 -15.63 -0.06 -6.42
#